data_AF-A0A5B7V8X9-F1
#
_entry.id   AF-A0A5B7V8X9-F1
#
_cell.length_a   1.000
_cell.length_b   1.000
_cell.length_c   1.000
_cell.angle_alpha   90.00
_cell.angle_beta   90.00
_cell.angle_gamma   90.00
#
_symmetry.space_group_name_H-M   'P 1'
#
loop_
_entity.id
_entity.type
_entity.pdbx_description
1 polymer ?
#
loop_
_entity_poly.entity_id
_entity_poly.type
_entity_poly.pdbx_seq_one_letter_code
_entity_poly.pdbx_strand_id
1 'polypeptide(L)'
;MLTASWTVLRNDEAPGRRVLALIIGDTGFLKDGGVSACVSRQYTGTAGKVTHCRAGVLLHLASNGASAAVNWRLFLPESWDPASAKADAVKVKRRAKCAIPAEAGHVRK
;
A
#
# COMPACT_ATOMS: atom_id res chain seq x y z
N MET A 1 -13.34 7.17 -12.08
CA MET A 1 -12.04 6.95 -12.74
C MET A 1 -10.99 7.58 -11.84
N LEU A 2 -10.37 6.80 -10.94
CA LEU A 2 -9.25 7.30 -10.13
C LEU A 2 -7.99 7.12 -10.97
N THR A 3 -7.40 8.23 -11.38
CA THR A 3 -6.07 8.26 -11.98
C THR A 3 -5.06 7.79 -10.93
N ALA A 4 -4.37 6.68 -11.21
CA ALA A 4 -3.15 6.36 -10.48
C ALA A 4 -2.16 7.50 -10.77
N SER A 5 -1.96 8.38 -9.79
CA SER A 5 -1.05 9.52 -9.92
C SER A 5 0.36 9.01 -9.66
N TRP A 6 1.05 8.61 -10.72
CA TRP A 6 2.46 8.24 -10.64
C TRP A 6 3.27 9.54 -10.59
N THR A 7 3.77 9.90 -9.41
CA THR A 7 4.75 10.98 -9.32
C THR A 7 6.13 10.38 -9.55
N VAL A 8 6.77 10.76 -10.65
CA VAL A 8 8.14 10.39 -11.00
C VAL A 8 9.03 11.58 -10.75
N LEU A 9 9.83 11.53 -9.70
CA LEU A 9 10.84 12.56 -9.43
C LEU A 9 12.13 12.13 -10.13
N ARG A 10 12.51 12.81 -11.22
CA ARG A 10 13.75 12.51 -11.95
C ARG A 10 14.96 13.21 -11.33
N ASN A 11 16.10 12.55 -11.35
CA ASN A 11 17.38 13.15 -11.01
C ASN A 11 18.22 13.28 -12.29
N ASP A 12 18.46 14.51 -12.74
CA ASP A 12 19.16 14.78 -14.00
C ASP A 12 20.67 14.87 -13.76
N GLU A 13 21.37 13.73 -13.79
CA GLU A 13 22.85 13.68 -13.95
C GLU A 13 23.38 12.32 -14.48
N ALA A 14 24.51 12.38 -15.19
CA ALA A 14 25.08 11.44 -16.18
C ALA A 14 25.49 9.99 -15.71
N PRO A 15 25.96 9.08 -16.61
CA PRO A 15 25.66 7.63 -16.56
C PRO A 15 26.50 6.79 -15.58
N GLY A 16 25.79 5.88 -14.92
CA GLY A 16 26.22 4.77 -14.05
C GLY A 16 24.95 4.00 -13.66
N ARG A 17 25.03 2.87 -12.93
CA ARG A 17 23.84 2.19 -12.33
C ARG A 17 23.22 3.08 -11.23
N ARG A 18 22.76 4.27 -11.59
CA ARG A 18 22.16 5.26 -10.70
C ARG A 18 20.64 5.18 -10.81
N VAL A 19 20.00 5.44 -9.68
CA VAL A 19 18.55 5.67 -9.62
C VAL A 19 18.30 7.00 -10.32
N LEU A 20 17.50 6.95 -11.37
CA LEU A 20 17.12 8.10 -12.17
C LEU A 20 15.77 8.66 -11.74
N ALA A 21 14.94 7.84 -11.08
CA ALA A 21 13.70 8.34 -10.52
C ALA A 21 13.20 7.62 -9.28
N LEU A 22 12.43 8.36 -8.48
CA LEU A 22 11.55 7.83 -7.44
C LEU A 22 10.13 7.76 -7.98
N ILE A 23 9.50 6.60 -7.88
CA ILE A 23 8.12 6.39 -8.29
C ILE A 23 7.30 6.04 -7.07
N ILE A 24 6.27 6.85 -6.78
CA ILE A 24 5.28 6.55 -5.75
C ILE A 24 3.97 6.19 -6.46
N GLY A 25 3.40 5.05 -6.10
CA GLY A 25 2.12 4.60 -6.65
C GLY A 25 1.38 3.71 -5.66
N ASP A 26 0.06 3.63 -5.82
CA ASP A 26 -0.75 2.66 -5.10
C ASP A 26 -0.79 1.33 -5.85
N THR A 27 -0.99 0.24 -5.11
CA THR A 27 -1.26 -1.08 -5.67
C THR A 27 -2.27 -1.80 -4.80
N GLY A 28 -2.90 -2.83 -5.36
CA GLY A 28 -3.62 -3.80 -4.54
C GLY A 28 -3.34 -5.24 -4.92
N PHE A 29 -3.35 -6.08 -3.88
CA PHE A 29 -3.18 -7.51 -3.93
C PHE A 29 -4.52 -8.16 -3.65
N LEU A 30 -5.11 -8.79 -4.66
CA LEU A 30 -6.35 -9.55 -4.51
C LEU A 30 -6.14 -10.67 -3.48
N LYS A 31 -7.04 -10.75 -2.51
CA LYS A 31 -7.00 -11.74 -1.44
C LYS A 31 -8.40 -11.95 -0.91
N ASP A 32 -8.82 -13.21 -0.84
CA ASP A 32 -10.15 -13.59 -0.36
C ASP A 32 -10.13 -14.33 0.99
N GLY A 33 -8.95 -14.49 1.59
CA GLY A 33 -8.79 -15.16 2.89
C GLY A 33 -8.89 -14.22 4.09
N GLY A 34 -9.47 -14.70 5.19
CA GLY A 34 -9.64 -13.92 6.43
C GLY A 34 -8.38 -13.70 7.24
N VAL A 35 -7.29 -14.44 6.98
CA VAL A 35 -6.10 -14.49 7.85
C VAL A 35 -5.01 -13.48 7.50
N SER A 36 -5.08 -12.84 6.33
CA SER A 36 -4.09 -11.84 5.92
C SER A 36 -4.37 -10.48 6.53
N ALA A 37 -3.30 -9.76 6.88
CA ALA A 37 -3.38 -8.39 7.39
C ALA A 37 -4.09 -7.46 6.40
N CYS A 38 -4.91 -6.55 6.90
CA CYS A 38 -5.52 -5.45 6.13
C CYS A 38 -6.38 -5.87 4.92
N VAL A 39 -6.80 -7.14 4.82
CA VAL A 39 -7.76 -7.56 3.79
C VAL A 39 -9.13 -7.00 4.14
N SER A 40 -9.76 -6.33 3.18
CA SER A 40 -11.14 -5.88 3.24
C SER A 40 -11.64 -5.53 1.83
N ARG A 41 -12.93 -5.23 1.68
CA ARG A 41 -13.44 -4.68 0.43
C ARG A 41 -12.92 -3.26 0.25
N GLN A 42 -11.96 -3.10 -0.66
CA GLN A 42 -11.34 -1.81 -0.97
C GLN A 42 -11.25 -1.64 -2.48
N TYR A 43 -11.27 -0.40 -2.95
CA TYR A 43 -10.87 -0.11 -4.32
C TYR A 43 -9.39 -0.45 -4.49
N THR A 44 -9.06 -1.13 -5.58
CA THR A 44 -7.70 -1.40 -6.03
C THR A 44 -7.60 -1.08 -7.51
N GLY A 45 -6.56 -0.33 -7.90
CA GLY A 45 -6.24 -0.09 -9.31
C GLY A 45 -6.02 -1.39 -10.08
N THR A 46 -5.44 -2.41 -9.44
CA THR A 46 -5.14 -3.73 -10.06
C THR A 46 -6.37 -4.43 -10.63
N ALA A 47 -7.54 -4.28 -10.00
CA ALA A 47 -8.78 -4.89 -10.46
C ALA A 47 -9.81 -3.87 -10.99
N GLY A 48 -9.48 -2.57 -10.94
CA GLY A 48 -10.35 -1.48 -11.37
C GLY A 48 -11.67 -1.35 -10.59
N LYS A 49 -11.82 -2.04 -9.44
CA LYS A 49 -13.09 -2.12 -8.69
C LYS A 49 -12.88 -2.30 -7.19
N VAL A 50 -13.97 -2.13 -6.43
CA VAL A 50 -14.01 -2.49 -5.01
C VAL A 50 -14.16 -4.00 -4.87
N THR A 51 -13.14 -4.65 -4.31
CA THR A 51 -13.12 -6.09 -4.10
C THR A 51 -12.27 -6.43 -2.88
N HIS A 52 -12.33 -7.69 -2.42
CA HIS A 52 -11.48 -8.17 -1.34
C HIS A 52 -10.01 -8.12 -1.77
N CYS A 53 -9.28 -7.19 -1.16
CA CYS A 53 -7.87 -7.01 -1.43
C CYS A 53 -7.15 -6.39 -0.22
N ARG A 54 -5.82 -6.48 -0.25
CA ARG A 54 -4.95 -5.55 0.48
C ARG A 54 -4.55 -4.46 -0.49
N ALA A 55 -4.66 -3.21 -0.09
CA ALA A 55 -4.14 -2.10 -0.86
C ALA A 55 -2.99 -1.46 -0.11
N GLY A 56 -2.04 -0.87 -0.82
CA GLY A 56 -0.92 -0.15 -0.23
C GLY A 56 -0.32 0.86 -1.19
N VAL A 57 0.61 1.65 -0.68
CA VAL A 57 1.47 2.54 -1.45
C VAL A 57 2.88 1.93 -1.49
N LEU A 58 3.53 2.02 -2.65
CA LEU A 58 4.89 1.55 -2.88
C LEU A 58 5.77 2.70 -3.33
N LEU A 59 7.01 2.67 -2.87
CA LEU A 59 8.11 3.49 -3.37
C LEU A 59 9.03 2.59 -4.19
N HIS A 60 9.21 2.94 -5.46
CA HIS A 60 10.17 2.30 -6.34
C HIS A 60 11.34 3.22 -6.65
N LEU A 61 12.53 2.64 -6.68
CA LEU A 61 13.69 3.24 -7.34
C LEU A 61 13.69 2.74 -8.78
N ALA A 62 13.77 3.66 -9.73
CA ALA A 62 13.80 3.35 -11.15
C ALA A 62 15.08 3.86 -11.81
N SER A 63 15.56 3.09 -12.79
CA SER A 63 16.65 3.42 -13.71
C SER A 63 16.20 3.09 -15.13
N ASN A 64 17.06 3.30 -16.13
CA ASN A 64 16.71 3.01 -17.53
C ASN A 64 16.41 1.53 -17.81
N GLY A 65 16.98 0.59 -17.04
CA GLY A 65 16.84 -0.85 -17.30
C GLY A 65 15.97 -1.62 -16.32
N ALA A 66 15.60 -1.01 -15.18
CA ALA A 66 14.87 -1.70 -14.13
C ALA A 66 14.20 -0.72 -13.16
N SER A 67 13.18 -1.22 -12.46
CA SER A 67 12.70 -0.62 -11.22
C SER A 67 12.59 -1.67 -10.12
N ALA A 68 12.76 -1.26 -8.87
CA ALA A 68 12.60 -2.12 -7.70
C ALA A 68 11.83 -1.39 -6.61
N ALA A 69 10.83 -2.07 -6.02
CA ALA A 69 10.16 -1.58 -4.84
C ALA A 69 11.14 -1.63 -3.66
N VAL A 70 11.40 -0.50 -3.03
CA VAL A 70 12.33 -0.40 -1.89
C VAL A 70 11.63 -0.12 -0.58
N ASN A 71 10.38 0.35 -0.63
CA ASN A 71 9.57 0.53 0.56
C ASN A 71 8.08 0.39 0.21
N TRP A 72 7.27 0.01 1.18
CA TRP A 72 5.82 -0.10 1.02
C TRP A 72 5.09 0.10 2.35
N ARG A 73 3.84 0.53 2.26
CA ARG A 73 2.92 0.58 3.41
C ARG A 73 1.54 0.14 2.97
N LEU A 74 0.89 -0.71 3.77
CA LEU A 74 -0.51 -1.07 3.55
C LEU A 74 -1.43 0.04 4.04
N PHE A 75 -2.48 0.30 3.28
CA PHE A 75 -3.61 1.05 3.78
C PHE A 75 -4.35 0.20 4.80
N LEU A 76 -4.39 0.69 6.03
CA LEU A 76 -5.09 0.04 7.12
C LEU A 76 -6.59 0.36 7.00
N PRO A 77 -7.49 -0.62 6.85
CA PRO A 77 -8.93 -0.36 6.84
C PRO A 77 -9.42 0.11 8.22
N GLU A 78 -10.48 0.89 8.29
CA GLU A 78 -11.10 1.36 9.55
C GLU A 78 -11.34 0.20 10.54
N SER A 79 -11.78 -0.96 10.06
CA SER A 79 -12.00 -2.14 10.92
C SER A 79 -10.74 -2.72 11.60
N TRP A 80 -9.55 -2.31 11.18
CA TRP A 80 -8.28 -2.70 11.81
C TRP A 80 -7.71 -1.62 12.73
N ASP A 81 -8.31 -0.42 12.76
CA ASP A 81 -7.84 0.71 13.55
C ASP A 81 -8.56 0.76 14.90
N PRO A 82 -7.87 0.58 16.04
CA PRO A 82 -8.50 0.64 17.35
C PRO A 82 -9.12 2.00 17.69
N ALA A 83 -8.70 3.10 17.02
CA ALA A 83 -9.28 4.42 17.21
C ALA A 83 -10.55 4.66 16.36
N SER A 84 -10.87 3.75 15.44
CA SER A 84 -12.05 3.89 14.59
C SER A 84 -13.32 3.38 15.27
N ALA A 85 -14.44 4.07 15.08
CA ALA A 85 -15.76 3.59 15.48
C ALA A 85 -16.18 2.29 14.77
N LYS A 86 -15.51 1.91 13.66
CA LYS A 86 -15.77 0.67 12.92
C LYS A 86 -14.79 -0.45 13.27
N ALA A 87 -13.99 -0.27 14.32
CA ALA A 87 -12.99 -1.23 14.77
C ALA A 87 -13.62 -2.61 15.01
N ASP A 88 -12.98 -3.64 14.47
CA ASP A 88 -13.34 -5.04 14.70
C ASP A 88 -12.34 -5.63 15.69
N ALA A 89 -12.82 -6.04 16.87
CA ALA A 89 -11.99 -6.51 17.96
C ALA A 89 -11.08 -7.70 17.56
N VAL A 90 -11.54 -8.58 16.67
CA VAL A 90 -10.75 -9.73 16.19
C VAL A 90 -9.60 -9.24 15.31
N LYS A 91 -9.85 -8.28 14.42
CA LYS A 91 -8.81 -7.69 13.57
C LYS A 91 -7.81 -6.85 14.37
N VAL A 92 -8.30 -6.04 15.32
CA VAL A 92 -7.46 -5.25 16.22
C VAL A 92 -6.53 -6.16 17.03
N LYS A 93 -7.03 -7.24 17.62
CA LYS A 93 -6.20 -8.21 18.35
C LYS A 93 -5.13 -8.85 17.47
N ARG A 94 -5.42 -9.07 16.18
CA ARG A 94 -4.48 -9.67 15.22
C ARG A 94 -3.35 -8.75 14.77
N ARG A 95 -3.43 -7.44 15.02
CA ARG A 95 -2.37 -6.48 14.68
C ARG A 95 -1.00 -6.92 15.16
N ALA A 96 -0.92 -7.43 16.39
CA ALA A 96 0.33 -7.95 16.97
C ALA A 96 0.92 -9.11 16.14
N LYS A 97 0.10 -10.09 15.75
CA LYS A 97 0.54 -11.22 14.90
C LYS A 97 0.92 -10.78 13.49
N CYS A 98 0.32 -9.70 13.01
CA CYS A 98 0.60 -9.12 11.69
C CYS A 98 1.71 -8.06 11.70
N ALA A 99 2.39 -7.87 12.85
CA ALA A 99 3.42 -6.85 13.03
C ALA A 99 2.97 -5.45 12.57
N ILE A 100 1.69 -5.11 12.79
CA ILE A 100 1.17 -3.77 12.49
C ILE A 100 1.61 -2.85 13.65
N PRO A 101 2.40 -1.79 13.40
CA PRO A 101 2.86 -0.88 14.44
C PRO A 101 1.70 -0.26 15.22
N ALA A 102 1.90 0.06 16.51
CA ALA A 102 0.83 0.57 17.36
C ALA A 102 0.29 1.92 16.85
N GLU A 103 1.19 2.76 16.35
CA GLU A 103 0.94 4.08 15.78
C GLU A 103 0.26 4.04 14.40
N ALA A 104 0.20 2.87 13.75
CA ALA A 104 -0.42 2.76 12.44
C ALA A 104 -1.96 2.84 12.55
N GLY A 105 -2.52 3.99 12.21
CA GLY A 105 -3.97 4.21 12.08
C GLY A 105 -4.50 4.10 10.66
N HIS A 106 -5.82 4.10 10.53
CA HIS A 106 -6.51 4.30 9.26
C HIS A 106 -6.24 5.71 8.75
N VAL A 107 -5.96 5.83 7.44
CA VAL A 107 -5.85 7.11 6.75
C VAL A 107 -6.65 7.00 5.46
N ARG A 108 -7.45 8.03 5.16
CA ARG A 108 -8.24 8.08 3.93
C ARG A 108 -7.30 8.17 2.72
N LYS A 109 -7.60 7.38 1.69
CA LYS A 109 -6.91 7.41 0.40
C LYS A 109 -7.36 8.58 -0.44
#